data_AF-A0A7S4A921-F1
#
_entry.id   AF-A0A7S4A921-F1
#
_cell.length_a   1.000
_cell.length_b   1.000
_cell.length_c   1.000
_cell.angle_alpha   90.00
_cell.angle_beta   90.00
_cell.angle_gamma   90.00
#
_symmetry.space_group_name_H-M   'P 1'
#
loop_
_entity.id
_entity.type
_entity.pdbx_description
1 polymer ?
#
loop_
_entity_poly.entity_id
_entity_poly.type
_entity_poly.pdbx_seq_one_letter_code
_entity_poly.pdbx_strand_id
1 'polypeptide(L)'
;SAALSKDLRQKYGVKSLPIHKDDEVQIVRGKFAKEQGGKVTTVYRRRYCIHIDRIVKEKANGAQVPVPIHPSNIQITKLKLDKDRKKLLDRKKAGRSAGDKEKGKGKFSEKDVAMADVD
;
A
#
# COMPACT_ATOMS: atom_id res chain seq x y z
N SER A 1 -4.46 -1.13 5.61
CA SER A 1 -4.16 -1.15 4.15
C SER A 1 -2.65 -1.17 3.97
N ALA A 2 -2.14 -1.46 2.77
CA ALA A 2 -0.71 -1.45 2.49
C ALA A 2 -0.36 -0.49 1.34
N ALA A 3 0.88 -0.04 1.34
CA ALA A 3 1.43 0.84 0.31
C ALA A 3 1.66 0.06 -0.99
N LEU A 4 1.42 0.69 -2.15
CA LEU A 4 1.78 0.11 -3.44
C LEU A 4 3.26 0.39 -3.79
N SER A 5 3.89 -0.46 -4.60
CA SER A 5 5.19 -0.21 -5.24
C SER A 5 5.16 1.05 -6.11
N LYS A 6 6.31 1.66 -6.38
CA LYS A 6 6.38 2.87 -7.21
C LYS A 6 5.76 2.62 -8.59
N ASP A 7 6.04 1.47 -9.18
CA ASP A 7 5.52 1.08 -10.50
C ASP A 7 4.00 0.95 -10.50
N LEU A 8 3.42 0.31 -9.48
CA LEU A 8 1.97 0.20 -9.34
C LEU A 8 1.31 1.56 -9.06
N ARG A 9 1.98 2.46 -8.31
CA ARG A 9 1.49 3.82 -8.09
C ARG A 9 1.44 4.62 -9.39
N GLN A 10 2.46 4.49 -10.24
CA GLN A 10 2.50 5.16 -11.53
C GLN A 10 1.42 4.60 -12.47
N LYS A 11 1.27 3.27 -12.52
CA LYS A 11 0.29 2.60 -13.37
C LYS A 11 -1.17 2.92 -13.00
N TYR A 12 -1.49 2.90 -11.70
CA TYR A 12 -2.88 3.03 -11.24
C TYR A 12 -3.22 4.38 -10.60
N GLY A 13 -2.24 5.24 -10.32
CA GLY A 13 -2.44 6.57 -9.69
C GLY A 13 -2.77 6.55 -8.20
N VAL A 14 -2.84 5.37 -7.56
CA VAL A 14 -3.27 5.19 -6.17
C VAL A 14 -2.08 4.91 -5.24
N LYS A 15 -2.08 5.47 -4.02
CA LYS A 15 -0.99 5.26 -3.03
C LYS A 15 -1.06 3.91 -2.30
N SER A 16 -2.27 3.46 -1.97
CA SER A 16 -2.50 2.29 -1.11
C SER A 16 -3.78 1.52 -1.43
N LEU A 17 -3.76 0.21 -1.16
CA LEU A 17 -4.90 -0.70 -1.33
C LEU A 17 -5.10 -1.61 -0.11
N PRO A 18 -6.32 -2.13 0.11
CA PRO A 18 -6.54 -3.26 1.01
C PRO A 18 -5.79 -4.50 0.48
N ILE A 19 -5.03 -5.16 1.35
CA ILE A 19 -4.34 -6.42 1.01
C ILE A 19 -5.37 -7.52 0.77
N HIS A 20 -5.11 -8.33 -0.26
CA HIS A 20 -5.86 -9.54 -0.55
C HIS A 20 -4.98 -10.78 -0.42
N LYS A 21 -5.61 -11.95 -0.34
CA LYS A 21 -4.88 -13.22 -0.54
C LYS A 21 -4.36 -13.23 -1.98
N ASP A 22 -3.23 -13.89 -2.18
CA ASP A 22 -2.54 -14.02 -3.47
C ASP A 22 -1.86 -12.75 -4.02
N ASP A 23 -1.92 -11.61 -3.33
CA ASP A 23 -1.08 -10.47 -3.69
C ASP A 23 0.39 -10.81 -3.43
N GLU A 24 1.29 -10.39 -4.32
CA GLU A 24 2.73 -10.45 -4.03
C GLU A 24 3.14 -9.17 -3.29
N VAL A 25 3.96 -9.37 -2.26
CA VAL A 25 4.32 -8.32 -1.33
C VAL A 25 5.79 -8.39 -0.95
N GLN A 26 6.39 -7.23 -0.69
CA GLN A 26 7.73 -7.08 -0.15
C GLN A 26 7.66 -6.44 1.23
N ILE A 27 8.45 -6.95 2.17
CA ILE A 27 8.54 -6.41 3.53
C ILE A 27 9.52 -5.24 3.51
N VAL A 28 9.09 -4.07 4.00
CA VAL A 28 9.89 -2.84 4.01
C VAL A 28 10.42 -2.51 5.39
N ARG A 29 9.70 -2.91 6.45
CA ARG A 29 10.04 -2.58 7.84
C ARG A 29 10.02 -3.81 8.74
N GLY A 30 10.89 -3.81 9.75
CA GLY A 30 10.99 -4.84 10.78
C GLY A 30 12.04 -5.91 10.49
N LYS A 31 12.05 -6.96 11.32
CA LYS A 31 13.08 -8.01 11.32
C LYS A 31 13.28 -8.69 9.96
N PHE A 32 12.19 -8.89 9.23
CA PHE A 32 12.15 -9.62 7.96
C PHE A 32 12.30 -8.70 6.73
N ALA A 33 12.69 -7.43 6.89
CA ALA A 33 12.80 -6.48 5.77
C ALA A 33 13.91 -6.83 4.77
N LYS A 34 14.90 -7.62 5.18
CA LYS A 34 15.97 -8.11 4.30
C LYS A 34 15.59 -9.37 3.53
N GLU A 35 14.54 -10.06 3.95
CA GLU A 35 14.08 -11.27 3.28
C GLU A 35 13.36 -10.90 2.00
N GLN A 36 13.46 -11.77 1.00
CA GLN A 36 12.70 -11.61 -0.22
C GLN A 36 11.21 -11.67 0.11
N GLY A 37 10.47 -10.78 -0.55
CA GLY A 37 9.02 -10.79 -0.50
C GLY A 37 8.41 -12.12 -0.94
N GLY A 38 7.12 -12.25 -0.71
CA GLY A 38 6.39 -13.47 -1.02
C GLY A 38 4.93 -13.20 -1.33
N LYS A 39 4.21 -14.27 -1.62
CA LYS A 39 2.77 -14.22 -1.83
C LYS A 39 2.04 -14.18 -0.49
N VAL A 40 0.97 -13.42 -0.37
CA VAL A 40 0.12 -13.43 0.83
C VAL A 40 -0.71 -14.70 0.86
N THR A 41 -0.44 -15.58 1.82
CA THR A 41 -1.18 -16.84 2.01
C THR A 41 -2.53 -16.56 2.68
N THR A 42 -2.51 -15.84 3.80
CA THR A 42 -3.71 -15.60 4.62
C THR A 42 -3.72 -14.19 5.19
N VAL A 43 -4.90 -13.55 5.12
CA VAL A 43 -5.17 -12.28 5.78
C VAL A 43 -5.94 -12.56 7.07
N TYR A 44 -5.29 -12.37 8.22
CA TYR A 44 -5.86 -12.69 9.52
C TYR A 44 -6.36 -11.45 10.24
N ARG A 45 -7.58 -11.04 9.90
CA ARG A 45 -8.18 -9.78 10.39
C ARG A 45 -8.45 -9.75 11.88
N ARG A 46 -8.71 -10.90 12.53
CA ARG A 46 -8.92 -10.97 13.99
C ARG A 46 -7.73 -10.45 14.79
N ARG A 47 -6.51 -10.60 14.25
CA ARG A 47 -5.26 -10.11 14.87
C ARG A 47 -4.60 -8.98 14.08
N TYR A 48 -5.30 -8.43 13.09
CA TYR A 48 -4.79 -7.39 12.18
C TYR A 48 -3.42 -7.71 11.55
N CYS A 49 -3.16 -8.99 11.27
CA CYS A 49 -1.90 -9.44 10.67
C CYS A 49 -2.12 -10.19 9.36
N ILE A 50 -1.04 -10.36 8.61
CA ILE A 50 -0.99 -11.20 7.42
C ILE A 50 0.11 -12.24 7.58
N HIS A 51 -0.06 -13.35 6.87
CA HIS A 51 0.97 -14.37 6.71
C HIS A 51 1.44 -14.37 5.25
N ILE A 52 2.75 -14.39 5.07
CA ILE A 52 3.42 -14.35 3.77
C ILE A 52 4.11 -15.69 3.58
N ASP A 53 4.08 -16.20 2.36
CA ASP A 53 4.79 -17.41 1.98
C ASP A 53 6.30 -17.25 2.25
N ARG A 54 6.94 -18.35 2.70
CA ARG A 54 8.36 -18.42 3.13
C ARG A 54 8.74 -17.66 4.40
N ILE A 55 7.86 -16.82 4.95
CA ILE A 55 8.14 -16.10 6.19
C ILE A 55 7.61 -16.89 7.39
N VAL A 56 8.44 -17.83 7.85
CA VAL A 56 8.12 -18.80 8.89
C VAL A 56 9.16 -18.79 10.00
N LYS A 57 8.75 -19.25 11.18
CA LYS A 57 9.64 -19.54 12.30
C LYS A 57 9.56 -21.01 12.64
N GLU A 58 10.68 -21.61 13.00
CA GLU A 58 10.73 -22.97 13.51
C GLU A 58 10.39 -23.00 15.00
N LYS A 59 9.62 -23.98 15.44
CA LYS A 59 9.38 -24.29 16.86
C LYS A 59 10.47 -25.24 17.37
N ALA A 60 10.57 -25.38 18.69
CA ALA A 60 11.48 -26.33 19.33
C ALA A 60 11.26 -27.80 18.89
N ASN A 61 10.06 -28.13 18.40
CA ASN A 61 9.71 -29.45 17.88
C ASN A 61 9.95 -29.61 16.37
N GLY A 62 10.66 -28.68 15.72
CA GLY A 62 10.98 -28.71 14.28
C GLY A 62 9.84 -28.27 13.35
N ALA A 63 8.62 -28.04 13.88
CA ALA A 63 7.50 -27.59 13.05
C ALA A 63 7.64 -26.12 12.66
N GLN A 64 7.38 -25.80 11.38
CA GLN A 64 7.38 -24.42 10.89
C GLN A 64 6.00 -23.76 11.11
N VAL A 65 6.02 -22.50 11.56
CA VAL A 65 4.82 -21.70 11.79
C VAL A 65 4.95 -20.33 11.12
N PRO A 66 3.93 -19.86 10.39
CA PRO A 66 3.99 -18.55 9.75
C PRO A 66 4.13 -17.42 10.79
N VAL A 67 4.96 -16.44 10.46
CA VAL A 67 5.14 -15.27 11.31
C VAL A 67 4.09 -14.22 10.97
N PRO A 68 3.37 -13.66 11.96
CA PRO A 68 2.40 -12.60 11.72
C PRO A 68 3.12 -11.28 11.40
N ILE A 69 2.76 -10.64 10.29
CA ILE A 69 3.29 -9.33 9.90
C ILE A 69 2.16 -8.32 9.77
N HIS A 70 2.38 -7.11 10.29
CA HIS A 70 1.41 -6.03 10.14
C HIS A 70 1.46 -5.44 8.71
N PRO A 71 0.30 -5.22 8.06
CA PRO A 71 0.24 -4.76 6.68
C PRO A 71 0.88 -3.39 6.40
N SER A 72 1.11 -2.55 7.41
CA SER A 72 1.81 -1.26 7.24
C SER A 72 3.31 -1.42 6.98
N ASN A 73 3.88 -2.56 7.34
CA ASN A 73 5.32 -2.82 7.21
C ASN A 73 5.69 -3.33 5.83
N ILE A 74 4.73 -3.35 4.91
CA ILE A 74 4.78 -4.09 3.66
C ILE A 74 4.41 -3.17 2.50
N GLN A 75 4.97 -3.45 1.34
CA GLN A 75 4.64 -2.85 0.07
C GLN A 75 4.15 -3.93 -0.90
N ILE A 76 3.03 -3.68 -1.58
CA ILE A 76 2.49 -4.59 -2.59
C ILE A 76 3.26 -4.41 -3.89
N THR A 77 3.77 -5.50 -4.46
CA THR A 77 4.57 -5.53 -5.69
C THR A 77 3.75 -5.98 -6.89
N LYS A 78 2.88 -6.99 -6.72
CA LYS A 78 1.90 -7.41 -7.73
C LYS A 78 0.51 -7.60 -7.13
N LEU A 79 -0.51 -7.24 -7.90
CA LEU A 79 -1.91 -7.29 -7.49
C LEU A 79 -2.62 -8.46 -8.17
N LYS A 80 -3.41 -9.22 -7.41
CA LYS A 80 -4.44 -10.09 -7.98
C LYS A 80 -5.65 -9.24 -8.38
N LEU A 81 -5.91 -9.10 -9.68
CA LEU A 81 -6.95 -8.20 -10.18
C LEU A 81 -8.28 -8.91 -10.45
N ASP A 82 -9.22 -8.73 -9.53
CA ASP A 82 -10.62 -9.13 -9.71
C ASP A 82 -11.49 -7.96 -10.21
N LYS A 83 -12.71 -8.24 -10.70
CA LYS A 83 -13.65 -7.22 -11.22
C LYS A 83 -13.86 -6.07 -10.22
N ASP A 84 -14.08 -6.38 -8.95
CA ASP A 84 -14.36 -5.36 -7.93
C ASP A 84 -13.10 -4.63 -7.48
N ARG A 85 -11.92 -5.29 -7.55
CA ARG A 85 -10.65 -4.65 -7.24
C ARG A 85 -10.27 -3.63 -8.30
N LYS A 86 -10.57 -3.90 -9.58
CA LYS A 86 -10.44 -2.93 -10.68
C LYS A 86 -11.36 -1.72 -10.46
N LYS A 87 -12.66 -1.95 -10.20
CA LYS A 87 -13.60 -0.86 -9.86
C LYS A 87 -13.14 -0.01 -8.68
N LEU A 88 -12.57 -0.64 -7.65
CA LEU A 88 -12.07 0.07 -6.47
C LEU A 88 -10.83 0.92 -6.80
N LEU A 89 -9.96 0.44 -7.68
CA LEU A 89 -8.82 1.20 -8.21
C LEU A 89 -9.29 2.43 -8.99
N ASP A 90 -10.23 2.26 -9.91
CA ASP A 90 -10.76 3.35 -10.75
C ASP A 90 -11.44 4.42 -9.89
N ARG A 91 -12.27 4.01 -8.92
CA ARG A 91 -12.89 4.92 -7.95
C ARG A 91 -11.86 5.69 -7.14
N LYS A 92 -10.83 5.02 -6.63
CA LYS A 92 -9.76 5.67 -5.85
C LYS A 92 -8.92 6.63 -6.70
N LYS A 93 -8.67 6.30 -7.96
CA LYS A 93 -7.96 7.16 -8.90
C LYS A 93 -8.75 8.44 -9.14
N ALA A 94 -10.06 8.33 -9.44
CA ALA A 94 -10.94 9.47 -9.65
C ALA A 94 -11.00 10.41 -8.42
N GLY A 95 -11.17 9.84 -7.22
CA GLY A 95 -11.19 10.63 -5.99
C GLY A 95 -9.87 11.36 -5.72
N ARG A 96 -8.73 10.79 -6.11
CA ARG A 96 -7.44 11.47 -6.01
C ARG A 96 -7.33 12.63 -7.01
N SER A 97 -7.71 12.41 -8.26
CA SER A 97 -7.66 13.45 -9.29
C SER A 97 -8.53 14.66 -8.94
N ALA A 98 -9.68 14.45 -8.28
CA ALA A 98 -10.51 15.53 -7.76
C ALA A 98 -9.82 16.31 -6.62
N GLY A 99 -9.24 15.60 -5.64
CA GLY A 99 -8.53 16.23 -4.53
C GLY A 99 -7.23 16.96 -4.93
N ASP A 100 -6.53 16.48 -5.97
CA ASP A 100 -5.35 17.17 -6.52
C ASP A 100 -5.76 18.47 -7.26
N LYS A 101 -6.93 18.50 -7.94
CA LYS A 101 -7.50 19.73 -8.53
C LYS A 101 -7.94 20.75 -7.47
N GLU A 102 -8.47 20.27 -6.35
CA GLU A 102 -8.87 21.11 -5.22
C GLU A 102 -7.65 21.70 -4.49
N LYS A 103 -6.59 20.91 -4.31
CA LYS A 103 -5.30 21.39 -3.74
C LYS A 103 -4.51 22.29 -4.67
N GLY A 104 -4.67 22.15 -6.00
CA GLY A 104 -4.11 23.06 -7.00
C GLY A 104 -4.71 24.46 -6.95
N LYS A 105 -5.92 24.63 -6.37
CA LYS A 105 -6.47 25.93 -5.96
C LYS A 105 -5.93 26.31 -4.58
N GLY A 106 -4.61 26.33 -4.44
CA GLY A 106 -3.93 26.79 -3.23
C GLY A 106 -4.37 28.21 -2.86
N LYS A 107 -4.36 28.50 -1.55
CA LYS A 107 -4.81 29.73 -0.87
C LYS A 107 -4.20 31.05 -1.33
N PHE A 108 -3.35 31.06 -2.36
CA PHE A 108 -2.81 32.27 -2.94
C PHE A 108 -2.92 32.14 -4.46
N SER A 109 -3.74 33.01 -5.04
CA SER A 109 -3.68 33.27 -6.48
C SER A 109 -2.45 34.13 -6.79
N GLU A 110 -1.92 34.09 -8.00
CA GLU A 110 -0.79 34.95 -8.42
C GLU A 110 -1.06 36.45 -8.17
N LYS A 111 -2.34 36.85 -8.09
CA LYS A 111 -2.76 38.21 -7.73
C LYS A 111 -2.55 38.55 -6.26
N ASP A 112 -2.60 37.56 -5.36
CA ASP A 112 -2.41 37.76 -3.92
C ASP A 112 -0.92 37.90 -3.54
N VAL A 113 -0.02 37.36 -4.37
CA VAL A 113 1.44 37.49 -4.19
C VAL A 113 1.92 38.87 -4.66
N ALA A 114 1.38 39.38 -5.78
CA ALA A 114 1.79 40.68 -6.34
C ALA A 114 1.40 41.91 -5.50
N MET A 115 0.44 41.77 -4.58
CA MET A 115 -0.02 42.86 -3.69
C MET A 115 0.74 42.90 -2.36
N ALA A 116 1.58 41.91 -2.06
CA ALA A 116 2.37 41.85 -0.83
C ALA A 116 3.74 42.55 -0.95
N ASP A 117 4.20 42.81 -2.18
CA ASP A 117 5.48 43.48 -2.47
C ASP A 117 5.32 44.99 -2.77
N VAL A 118 4.12 45.55 -2.56
CA VAL A 118 3.84 46.99 -2.59
C VAL A 118 3.61 47.48 -1.16
N ASP A 119 4.71 47.70 -0.44
CA ASP A 119 4.83 48.65 0.67
C ASP A 119 6.32 49.03 0.82
#